data_AF-A0A2N2PUE0-F1
#
_entry.id   AF-A0A2N2PUE0-F1
#
_cell.length_a   1.000
_cell.length_b   1.000
_cell.length_c   1.000
_cell.angle_alpha   90.00
_cell.angle_beta   90.00
_cell.angle_gamma   90.00
#
_symmetry.space_group_name_H-M   'P 1'
#
loop_
_entity.id
_entity.type
_entity.pdbx_description
1 polymer ?
#
loop_
_entity_poly.entity_id
_entity_poly.type
_entity_poly.pdbx_seq_one_letter_code
_entity_poly.pdbx_strand_id
1 'polypeptide(L)'
;MNPSQPPSPIPEPARSPTGDAGPTRLELLLDLLADEVAGRLQARGAAQCPIVIERAEAPVATAVESAIVADVAAESAPELPVLSEPESGPILSPDAPPSEQDVGARPAHAATLLVRLALGLLVLVVAIHIPFNRHGTTLATALPGSASLVIRSGLLVKEADRPEIYVYRNDQFHWISSLDAFEYRGYRWQDVHSVEPGFLAKFELGAAIHVLLKCSASPHIYRLENDRKRWIVDLPTFSAEGHVWEDVKMVSCDYLRGLPDGDSIPPGRGAPPPPLP
;
A
#
# COMPACT_ATOMS: atom_id res chain seq x y z
N MET A 1 66.81 25.57 55.47
CA MET A 1 65.43 25.16 55.18
C MET A 1 65.46 24.17 54.02
N ASN A 2 64.95 22.95 54.21
CA ASN A 2 64.95 21.85 53.23
C ASN A 2 63.54 21.76 52.62
N PRO A 3 63.36 21.76 51.28
CA PRO A 3 62.04 21.65 50.68
C PRO A 3 61.52 20.21 50.72
N SER A 4 60.24 20.11 51.08
CA SER A 4 59.47 18.91 51.37
C SER A 4 59.45 17.88 50.23
N GLN A 5 59.74 16.65 50.60
CA GLN A 5 59.63 15.44 49.80
C GLN A 5 58.16 14.98 49.71
N PRO A 6 57.63 14.61 48.53
CA PRO A 6 56.27 14.07 48.40
C PRO A 6 56.19 12.61 48.89
N PRO A 7 54.99 12.13 49.32
CA PRO A 7 54.82 10.81 49.90
C PRO A 7 54.89 9.68 48.85
N SER A 8 55.47 8.54 49.27
CA SER A 8 55.64 7.32 48.48
C SER A 8 54.31 6.69 48.05
N PRO A 9 54.25 6.05 46.86
CA PRO A 9 53.06 5.32 46.41
C PRO A 9 52.89 3.98 47.16
N ILE A 10 51.62 3.65 47.41
CA ILE A 10 51.16 2.38 48.02
C ILE A 10 51.37 1.23 47.02
N PRO A 11 51.83 0.04 47.43
CA PRO A 11 51.99 -1.09 46.52
C PRO A 11 50.63 -1.68 46.10
N GLU A 12 50.43 -1.77 44.78
CA GLU A 12 49.30 -2.39 44.07
C GLU A 12 49.29 -3.91 44.34
N PRO A 13 48.13 -4.56 44.57
CA PRO A 13 48.08 -6.00 44.76
C PRO A 13 48.42 -6.73 43.45
N ALA A 14 49.27 -7.75 43.57
CA ALA A 14 49.74 -8.59 42.48
C ALA A 14 48.58 -9.16 41.64
N ARG A 15 48.61 -8.88 40.33
CA ARG A 15 47.78 -9.60 39.35
C ARG A 15 48.21 -11.07 39.34
N SER A 16 47.28 -11.95 39.64
CA SER A 16 47.42 -13.40 39.46
C SER A 16 47.80 -13.73 38.01
N PRO A 17 48.65 -14.74 37.77
CA PRO A 17 48.98 -15.18 36.42
C PRO A 17 47.75 -15.87 35.81
N THR A 18 47.06 -15.19 34.90
CA THR A 18 46.04 -15.82 34.06
C THR A 18 46.72 -16.87 33.20
N GLY A 19 46.31 -18.13 33.38
CA GLY A 19 46.82 -19.26 32.63
C GLY A 19 46.66 -19.07 31.13
N ASP A 20 47.72 -19.46 30.42
CA ASP A 20 47.79 -19.60 28.98
C ASP A 20 46.79 -20.68 28.53
N ALA A 21 45.55 -20.26 28.28
CA ALA A 21 44.57 -21.05 27.55
C ALA A 21 44.51 -20.46 26.13
N GLY A 22 45.11 -21.16 25.17
CA GLY A 22 45.05 -20.78 23.76
C GLY A 22 43.60 -20.57 23.30
N PRO A 23 43.39 -19.76 22.25
CA PRO A 23 42.06 -19.36 21.80
C PRO A 23 41.21 -20.60 21.58
N THR A 24 40.03 -20.59 22.17
CA THR A 24 39.11 -21.71 22.07
C THR A 24 38.72 -21.90 20.60
N ARG A 25 38.40 -23.14 20.20
CA ARG A 25 37.96 -23.43 18.83
C ARG A 25 36.77 -22.56 18.39
N LEU A 26 35.96 -22.11 19.34
CA LEU A 26 34.84 -21.19 19.10
C LEU A 26 35.33 -19.78 18.75
N GLU A 27 36.35 -19.25 19.45
CA GLU A 27 36.96 -17.95 19.12
C GLU A 27 37.63 -17.97 17.75
N LEU A 28 38.34 -19.05 17.41
CA LEU A 28 38.90 -19.25 16.06
C LEU A 28 37.81 -19.28 14.97
N LEU A 29 36.64 -19.86 15.27
CA LEU A 29 35.51 -19.85 14.35
C LEU A 29 34.85 -18.47 14.24
N LEU A 30 34.76 -17.72 15.35
CA LEU A 30 34.21 -16.37 15.38
C LEU A 30 35.10 -15.40 14.61
N ASP A 31 36.42 -15.49 14.77
CA ASP A 31 37.39 -14.67 14.03
C ASP A 31 37.34 -14.95 12.53
N LEU A 32 37.24 -16.23 12.14
CA LEU A 32 37.15 -16.62 10.73
C LEU A 32 35.82 -16.17 10.09
N LEU A 33 34.72 -16.16 10.86
CA LEU A 33 33.44 -15.60 10.42
C LEU A 33 33.48 -14.08 10.30
N ALA A 34 34.14 -13.38 11.23
CA ALA A 34 34.27 -11.93 11.20
C ALA A 34 35.05 -11.46 9.96
N ASP A 35 36.13 -12.17 9.60
CA ASP A 35 36.97 -11.85 8.45
C ASP A 35 36.24 -12.06 7.11
N GLU A 36 35.46 -13.14 6.98
CA GLU A 36 34.63 -13.41 5.78
C GLU A 36 33.52 -12.35 5.60
N VAL A 37 32.88 -11.92 6.70
CA VAL A 37 31.85 -10.87 6.65
C VAL A 37 32.47 -9.53 6.26
N ALA A 38 33.63 -9.18 6.82
CA ALA A 38 34.36 -7.96 6.46
C ALA A 38 34.77 -7.95 4.97
N GLY A 39 35.26 -9.08 4.46
CA GLY A 39 35.60 -9.24 3.04
C GLY A 39 34.40 -9.03 2.11
N ARG A 40 33.22 -9.55 2.48
CA ARG A 40 31.99 -9.35 1.69
C ARG A 40 31.46 -7.91 1.71
N LEU A 41 31.63 -7.21 2.84
CA LEU A 41 31.25 -5.80 2.94
C LEU A 41 32.18 -4.92 2.11
N GLN A 42 33.48 -5.18 2.12
CA GLN A 42 34.44 -4.46 1.28
C GLN A 42 34.23 -4.73 -0.21
N ALA A 43 33.95 -5.98 -0.62
CA ALA A 43 33.61 -6.30 -2.00
C ALA A 43 32.33 -5.58 -2.48
N ARG A 44 31.34 -5.40 -1.59
CA ARG A 44 30.14 -4.61 -1.88
C ARG A 44 30.43 -3.10 -1.94
N GLY A 45 31.30 -2.59 -1.06
CA GLY A 45 31.72 -1.19 -1.07
C GLY A 45 32.54 -0.80 -2.30
N ALA A 46 33.42 -1.70 -2.78
CA ALA A 46 34.24 -1.47 -3.96
C ALA A 46 33.46 -1.57 -5.29
N ALA A 47 32.30 -2.23 -5.28
CA ALA A 47 31.36 -2.22 -6.41
C ALA A 47 30.52 -0.93 -6.48
N GLN A 48 30.64 -0.04 -5.48
CA GLN A 48 29.95 1.23 -5.44
C GLN A 48 30.95 2.39 -5.59
N CYS A 49 30.92 2.97 -6.80
CA CYS A 49 31.41 4.29 -7.22
C CYS A 49 32.86 4.38 -7.78
N PRO A 50 33.10 5.27 -8.79
CA PRO A 50 32.39 6.54 -8.98
C PRO A 50 31.65 6.69 -10.31
N ILE A 51 30.48 7.33 -10.23
CA ILE A 51 29.93 8.11 -11.34
C ILE A 51 30.94 9.22 -11.64
N VAL A 52 31.69 9.04 -12.72
CA VAL A 52 32.39 10.13 -13.38
C VAL A 52 31.31 11.01 -13.99
N ILE A 53 31.12 12.21 -13.44
CA ILE A 53 30.31 13.25 -14.08
C ILE A 53 31.13 13.78 -15.25
N GLU A 54 30.99 13.15 -16.41
CA GLU A 54 31.45 13.71 -17.67
C GLU A 54 30.39 14.71 -18.16
N ARG A 55 30.79 15.98 -18.12
CA ARG A 55 30.00 17.14 -18.53
C ARG A 55 29.91 17.14 -20.05
N ALA A 56 28.88 16.54 -20.62
CA ALA A 56 28.61 16.57 -22.05
C ALA A 56 27.53 17.62 -22.39
N GLU A 57 27.91 18.55 -23.26
CA GLU A 57 27.09 19.60 -23.85
C GLU A 57 25.81 19.09 -24.51
N ALA A 58 24.77 19.93 -24.46
CA ALA A 58 23.53 19.77 -25.19
C ALA A 58 23.73 19.88 -26.72
N PRO A 59 22.84 19.24 -27.50
CA PRO A 59 22.42 19.83 -28.76
C PRO A 59 20.89 19.98 -28.83
N VAL A 60 20.49 21.24 -28.96
CA VAL A 60 19.58 21.82 -29.97
C VAL A 60 18.44 20.94 -30.53
N ALA A 61 17.25 21.54 -30.43
CA ALA A 61 15.98 21.18 -31.03
C ALA A 61 15.99 20.69 -32.48
N THR A 62 15.03 19.80 -32.78
CA THR A 62 14.28 19.85 -34.04
C THR A 62 12.85 19.38 -33.80
N ALA A 63 11.91 20.30 -34.04
CA ALA A 63 10.49 20.04 -34.17
C ALA A 63 10.22 19.33 -35.50
N VAL A 64 9.27 18.39 -35.51
CA VAL A 64 8.53 18.02 -36.73
C VAL A 64 7.04 18.00 -36.40
N GLU A 65 6.39 18.99 -36.98
CA GLU A 65 4.97 19.21 -37.13
C GLU A 65 4.40 18.22 -38.16
N SER A 66 3.23 17.62 -37.89
CA SER A 66 2.36 17.14 -38.96
C SER A 66 0.91 17.24 -38.53
N ALA A 67 0.25 18.23 -39.12
CA ALA A 67 -1.17 18.51 -39.02
C ALA A 67 -2.00 17.47 -39.78
N ILE A 68 -3.22 17.21 -39.29
CA ILE A 68 -4.38 16.86 -40.11
C ILE A 68 -5.63 17.53 -39.51
N VAL A 69 -5.92 18.69 -40.10
CA VAL A 69 -7.20 19.26 -40.57
C VAL A 69 -8.49 18.91 -39.81
N ALA A 70 -9.13 20.01 -39.39
CA ALA A 70 -10.47 20.13 -38.84
C ALA A 70 -11.58 19.92 -39.88
N ASP A 71 -12.75 19.48 -39.42
CA ASP A 71 -14.02 19.94 -39.97
C ASP A 71 -14.97 20.22 -38.79
N VAL A 72 -15.58 21.41 -38.82
CA VAL A 72 -16.48 21.99 -37.83
C VAL A 72 -17.71 22.46 -38.60
N ALA A 73 -18.89 22.04 -38.15
CA ALA A 73 -20.18 22.74 -38.18
C ALA A 73 -21.30 21.68 -38.25
N ALA A 74 -22.47 21.82 -37.65
CA ALA A 74 -23.03 22.75 -36.69
C ALA A 74 -24.39 22.15 -36.28
N GLU A 75 -24.97 22.74 -35.23
CA GLU A 75 -26.39 23.08 -35.19
C GLU A 75 -27.41 22.11 -34.53
N SER A 76 -27.95 22.63 -33.43
CA SER A 76 -29.37 22.63 -33.02
C SER A 76 -29.98 21.43 -32.27
N ALA A 77 -30.20 21.70 -30.98
CA ALA A 77 -31.33 21.18 -30.20
C ALA A 77 -32.68 21.58 -30.82
N PRO A 78 -33.75 20.84 -30.49
CA PRO A 78 -34.79 21.50 -29.71
C PRO A 78 -35.39 20.64 -28.57
N GLU A 79 -35.62 21.37 -27.49
CA GLU A 79 -36.69 21.33 -26.49
C GLU A 79 -37.97 20.53 -26.84
N LEU A 80 -38.44 19.69 -25.91
CA LEU A 80 -39.84 19.27 -25.82
C LEU A 80 -40.29 19.17 -24.35
N PRO A 81 -41.59 19.37 -24.06
CA PRO A 81 -42.05 20.06 -22.85
C PRO A 81 -42.61 19.14 -21.75
N VAL A 82 -42.76 19.74 -20.58
CA VAL A 82 -43.41 19.23 -19.36
C VAL A 82 -44.94 19.27 -19.52
N LEU A 83 -45.65 18.20 -19.12
CA LEU A 83 -46.94 18.32 -18.42
C LEU A 83 -47.29 17.07 -17.59
N SER A 84 -47.97 17.36 -16.49
CA SER A 84 -48.28 16.63 -15.27
C SER A 84 -49.35 15.52 -15.40
N GLU A 85 -49.25 14.51 -14.51
CA GLU A 85 -50.25 13.77 -13.69
C GLU A 85 -51.78 13.96 -13.89
N PRO A 86 -52.65 13.14 -13.25
CA PRO A 86 -52.84 11.68 -13.28
C PRO A 86 -54.34 11.33 -13.47
N GLU A 87 -54.74 10.07 -13.67
CA GLU A 87 -55.99 9.62 -13.03
C GLU A 87 -56.09 8.09 -12.92
N SER A 88 -56.49 7.71 -11.72
CA SER A 88 -56.71 6.36 -11.21
C SER A 88 -58.14 5.93 -11.52
N GLY A 89 -58.36 4.65 -11.81
CA GLY A 89 -59.72 4.11 -11.72
C GLY A 89 -59.89 2.76 -12.42
N PRO A 90 -60.30 1.67 -11.75
CA PRO A 90 -60.00 0.33 -12.20
C PRO A 90 -61.23 -0.45 -12.72
N ILE A 91 -60.98 -1.73 -12.94
CA ILE A 91 -61.83 -2.91 -12.67
C ILE A 91 -62.44 -3.63 -13.91
N LEU A 92 -62.13 -4.93 -13.93
CA LEU A 92 -62.80 -6.10 -14.54
C LEU A 92 -62.38 -6.51 -15.98
N SER A 93 -61.36 -7.37 -16.04
CA SER A 93 -61.38 -8.62 -16.85
C SER A 93 -62.47 -9.57 -16.29
N PRO A 94 -62.84 -10.72 -16.91
CA PRO A 94 -62.23 -11.47 -18.02
C PRO A 94 -63.29 -11.82 -19.10
N ASP A 95 -62.97 -12.37 -20.27
CA ASP A 95 -62.77 -13.82 -20.44
C ASP A 95 -62.37 -14.12 -21.89
N ALA A 96 -61.64 -15.22 -22.04
CA ALA A 96 -60.83 -15.56 -23.21
C ALA A 96 -61.56 -16.51 -24.21
N PRO A 97 -60.85 -17.25 -25.09
CA PRO A 97 -60.84 -17.20 -26.57
C PRO A 97 -61.57 -18.47 -27.13
N PRO A 98 -61.20 -19.23 -28.20
CA PRO A 98 -60.17 -19.16 -29.25
C PRO A 98 -60.69 -19.51 -30.68
N SER A 99 -59.90 -19.37 -31.74
CA SER A 99 -59.14 -20.44 -32.47
C SER A 99 -59.14 -19.97 -33.96
N GLU A 100 -58.20 -20.18 -34.89
CA GLU A 100 -57.39 -21.34 -35.31
C GLU A 100 -56.16 -20.80 -36.13
N GLN A 101 -54.92 -21.26 -35.89
CA GLN A 101 -54.08 -22.15 -36.74
C GLN A 101 -53.80 -21.61 -38.16
N ASP A 102 -52.57 -21.41 -38.65
CA ASP A 102 -51.49 -22.37 -39.00
C ASP A 102 -50.31 -21.49 -39.55
N VAL A 103 -49.01 -21.78 -39.49
CA VAL A 103 -48.24 -22.59 -40.45
C VAL A 103 -46.80 -22.68 -39.93
N GLY A 104 -46.23 -23.89 -39.96
CA GLY A 104 -45.00 -24.25 -39.26
C GLY A 104 -43.66 -23.89 -39.90
N ALA A 105 -42.62 -24.06 -39.08
CA ALA A 105 -41.30 -24.58 -39.43
C ALA A 105 -40.52 -24.78 -38.12
N ARG A 106 -40.27 -26.03 -37.71
CA ARG A 106 -39.25 -26.32 -36.69
C ARG A 106 -38.02 -26.86 -37.41
N PRO A 107 -36.84 -26.38 -37.01
CA PRO A 107 -36.11 -27.19 -36.04
C PRO A 107 -35.95 -26.39 -34.75
N ALA A 108 -37.02 -26.30 -33.95
CA ALA A 108 -36.88 -25.73 -32.60
C ALA A 108 -35.84 -26.50 -31.76
N HIS A 109 -35.45 -27.71 -32.12
CA HIS A 109 -34.49 -28.47 -31.33
C HIS A 109 -33.07 -27.89 -31.42
N ALA A 110 -32.62 -27.42 -32.59
CA ALA A 110 -31.29 -26.83 -32.74
C ALA A 110 -31.21 -25.42 -32.12
N ALA A 111 -32.25 -24.60 -32.35
CA ALA A 111 -32.37 -23.29 -31.71
C ALA A 111 -32.52 -23.40 -30.18
N THR A 112 -33.34 -24.31 -29.67
CA THR A 112 -33.45 -24.57 -28.23
C THR A 112 -32.17 -25.17 -27.66
N LEU A 113 -31.42 -26.00 -28.40
CA LEU A 113 -30.11 -26.49 -27.98
C LEU A 113 -29.09 -25.35 -27.88
N LEU A 114 -29.02 -24.46 -28.87
CA LEU A 114 -28.13 -23.31 -28.84
C LEU A 114 -28.47 -22.33 -27.72
N VAL A 115 -29.76 -22.07 -27.48
CA VAL A 115 -30.22 -21.24 -26.36
C VAL A 115 -29.91 -21.88 -25.01
N ARG A 116 -30.07 -23.21 -24.87
CA ARG A 116 -29.70 -23.93 -23.65
C ARG A 116 -28.19 -23.94 -23.41
N LEU A 117 -27.41 -24.07 -24.47
CA LEU A 117 -25.95 -24.03 -24.40
C LEU A 117 -25.47 -22.62 -24.03
N ALA A 118 -26.04 -21.58 -24.63
CA ALA A 118 -25.77 -20.18 -24.28
C ALA A 118 -26.17 -19.86 -22.82
N LEU A 119 -27.33 -20.34 -22.36
CA LEU A 119 -27.77 -20.18 -20.98
C LEU A 119 -26.84 -20.93 -20.00
N GLY A 120 -26.43 -22.16 -20.34
CA GLY A 120 -25.48 -22.94 -19.55
C GLY A 120 -24.11 -22.28 -19.47
N LEU A 121 -23.63 -21.71 -20.57
CA LEU A 121 -22.35 -21.00 -20.64
C LEU A 121 -22.42 -19.67 -19.88
N LEU A 122 -23.55 -18.96 -19.94
CA LEU A 122 -23.78 -17.77 -19.13
C LEU A 122 -23.83 -18.11 -17.64
N VAL A 123 -24.52 -19.17 -17.23
CA VAL A 123 -24.53 -19.66 -15.84
C VAL A 123 -23.13 -20.08 -15.40
N LEU A 124 -22.35 -20.72 -16.28
CA LEU A 124 -20.97 -21.12 -15.99
C LEU A 124 -20.04 -19.90 -15.84
N VAL A 125 -20.13 -18.92 -16.75
CA VAL A 125 -19.38 -17.67 -16.66
C VAL A 125 -19.77 -16.93 -15.39
N VAL A 126 -21.06 -16.84 -15.08
CA VAL A 126 -21.57 -16.24 -13.84
C VAL A 126 -21.08 -17.04 -12.62
N ALA A 127 -21.03 -18.37 -12.64
CA ALA A 127 -20.50 -19.18 -11.54
C ALA A 127 -18.97 -19.02 -11.36
N ILE A 128 -18.23 -18.78 -12.44
CA ILE A 128 -16.79 -18.53 -12.40
C ILE A 128 -16.49 -17.09 -11.95
N HIS A 129 -17.33 -16.12 -12.34
CA HIS A 129 -17.15 -14.69 -12.04
C HIS A 129 -17.87 -14.21 -10.77
N ILE A 130 -18.83 -14.98 -10.22
CA ILE A 130 -19.38 -14.69 -8.89
C ILE A 130 -18.30 -15.10 -7.88
N PRO A 131 -17.68 -14.15 -7.15
CA PRO A 131 -16.88 -14.52 -6.00
C PRO A 131 -17.81 -15.26 -5.04
N PHE A 132 -17.45 -16.49 -4.66
CA PHE A 132 -18.13 -17.26 -3.62
C PHE A 132 -18.03 -16.51 -2.26
N ASN A 133 -18.76 -15.41 -2.13
CA ASN A 133 -18.88 -14.58 -0.93
C ASN A 133 -20.25 -14.77 -0.28
N ARG A 134 -20.88 -15.94 -0.47
CA ARG A 134 -21.96 -16.42 0.39
C ARG A 134 -21.57 -17.79 0.91
N HIS A 135 -21.30 -17.84 2.21
CA HIS A 135 -20.84 -19.01 2.92
C HIS A 135 -21.76 -20.21 2.70
N GLY A 136 -21.24 -21.19 1.97
CA GLY A 136 -21.83 -22.51 1.75
C GLY A 136 -21.04 -23.61 2.46
N THR A 137 -20.55 -23.34 3.67
CA THR A 137 -19.86 -24.34 4.50
C THR A 137 -20.65 -24.55 5.78
N THR A 138 -21.01 -25.81 6.03
CA THR A 138 -21.66 -26.32 7.24
C THR A 138 -21.06 -25.72 8.52
N LEU A 139 -21.92 -25.23 9.43
CA LEU A 139 -21.56 -24.62 10.72
C LEU A 139 -20.65 -25.48 11.64
N ALA A 140 -20.49 -26.77 11.37
CA ALA A 140 -19.60 -27.67 12.13
C ALA A 140 -18.16 -27.78 11.55
N THR A 141 -17.85 -27.08 10.46
CA THR A 141 -16.50 -26.98 9.89
C THR A 141 -16.18 -25.55 9.45
N ALA A 142 -16.76 -24.57 10.14
CA ALA A 142 -16.18 -23.23 10.16
C ALA A 142 -14.86 -23.35 10.94
N LEU A 143 -13.75 -23.19 10.22
CA LEU A 143 -12.40 -23.19 10.77
C LEU A 143 -12.32 -22.31 12.03
N PRO A 144 -11.41 -22.60 12.98
CA PRO A 144 -11.13 -21.68 14.07
C PRO A 144 -10.41 -20.45 13.49
N GLY A 145 -11.16 -19.52 12.90
CA GLY A 145 -10.65 -18.22 12.52
C GLY A 145 -10.13 -17.54 13.79
N SER A 146 -8.87 -17.13 13.78
CA SER A 146 -8.13 -16.52 14.91
C SER A 146 -7.44 -17.47 15.91
N ALA A 147 -7.95 -18.68 16.19
CA ALA A 147 -7.39 -19.50 17.30
C ALA A 147 -6.04 -20.20 16.99
N SER A 148 -5.52 -20.09 15.77
CA SER A 148 -4.21 -20.62 15.37
C SER A 148 -3.23 -19.56 14.87
N LEU A 149 -3.57 -18.27 14.98
CA LEU A 149 -2.70 -17.20 14.55
C LEU A 149 -1.51 -17.09 15.51
N VAL A 150 -0.34 -17.56 15.07
CA VAL A 150 0.89 -17.42 15.85
C VAL A 150 1.35 -15.98 15.73
N ILE A 151 1.19 -15.21 16.79
CA ILE A 151 1.58 -13.80 16.85
C ILE A 151 3.11 -13.73 16.85
N ARG A 152 3.67 -13.21 15.76
CA ARG A 152 5.10 -12.98 15.57
C ARG A 152 5.29 -11.67 14.84
N SER A 153 6.46 -11.06 15.02
CA SER A 153 6.83 -9.86 14.28
C SER A 153 6.67 -10.08 12.78
N GLY A 154 6.02 -9.13 12.10
CA GLY A 154 5.67 -9.21 10.68
C GLY A 154 4.27 -9.72 10.37
N LEU A 155 3.50 -10.18 11.38
CA LEU A 155 2.11 -10.55 11.20
C LEU A 155 1.28 -9.34 10.75
N LEU A 156 0.62 -9.46 9.60
CA LEU A 156 -0.33 -8.48 9.09
C LEU A 156 -1.75 -8.91 9.40
N VAL A 157 -2.54 -8.00 10.00
CA VAL A 157 -3.95 -8.26 10.32
C VAL A 157 -4.84 -7.12 9.88
N LYS A 158 -6.11 -7.45 9.68
CA LYS A 158 -7.20 -6.52 9.42
C LYS A 158 -8.44 -7.01 10.18
N GLU A 159 -9.11 -6.14 10.92
CA GLU A 159 -10.39 -6.50 11.54
C GLU A 159 -11.48 -6.61 10.48
N ALA A 160 -12.36 -7.61 10.58
CA ALA A 160 -13.34 -7.89 9.54
C ALA A 160 -14.32 -6.72 9.28
N ASP A 161 -14.55 -5.86 10.26
CA ASP A 161 -15.44 -4.70 10.21
C ASP A 161 -14.76 -3.40 9.77
N ARG A 162 -13.43 -3.38 9.60
CA ARG A 162 -12.69 -2.15 9.28
C ARG A 162 -11.68 -2.32 8.15
N PRO A 163 -11.44 -1.29 7.32
CA PRO A 163 -10.52 -1.38 6.20
C PRO A 163 -9.03 -1.35 6.59
N GLU A 164 -8.69 -0.89 7.80
CA GLU A 164 -7.30 -0.62 8.19
C GLU A 164 -6.47 -1.90 8.37
N ILE A 165 -5.21 -1.83 7.92
CA ILE A 165 -4.25 -2.92 8.02
C ILE A 165 -3.22 -2.56 9.07
N TYR A 166 -2.92 -3.53 9.94
CA TYR A 166 -1.95 -3.39 11.01
C TYR A 166 -0.85 -4.43 10.85
N VAL A 167 0.39 -4.05 11.18
CA VAL A 167 1.52 -4.97 11.28
C VAL A 167 1.96 -5.09 12.72
N TYR A 168 2.18 -6.32 13.18
CA TYR A 168 2.71 -6.58 14.51
C TYR A 168 4.25 -6.46 14.51
N ARG A 169 4.83 -5.55 15.30
CA ARG A 169 6.28 -5.39 15.50
C ARG A 169 6.53 -4.82 16.89
N ASN A 170 7.66 -5.16 17.52
CA ASN A 170 8.04 -4.64 18.84
C ASN A 170 6.91 -4.74 19.89
N ASP A 171 6.24 -5.89 19.92
CA ASP A 171 5.09 -6.19 20.80
C ASP A 171 3.83 -5.31 20.60
N GLN A 172 3.79 -4.51 19.54
CA GLN A 172 2.68 -3.58 19.24
C GLN A 172 2.13 -3.79 17.83
N PHE A 173 0.87 -3.43 17.63
CA PHE A 173 0.29 -3.31 16.29
C PHE A 173 0.44 -1.89 15.78
N HIS A 174 1.07 -1.75 14.62
CA HIS A 174 1.26 -0.46 13.94
C HIS A 174 0.32 -0.37 12.75
N TRP A 175 -0.50 0.68 12.73
CA TRP A 175 -1.37 0.96 11.59
C TRP A 175 -0.55 1.35 10.36
N ILE A 176 -0.89 0.80 9.19
CA ILE A 176 -0.31 1.20 7.91
C ILE A 176 -1.24 2.22 7.27
N SER A 177 -0.78 3.47 7.14
CA SER A 177 -1.68 4.61 6.89
C SER A 177 -2.21 4.76 5.48
N SER A 178 -1.69 4.01 4.51
CA SER A 178 -2.16 4.04 3.12
C SER A 178 -1.77 2.78 2.37
N LEU A 179 -2.40 2.56 1.21
CA LEU A 179 -2.04 1.44 0.32
C LEU A 179 -0.60 1.56 -0.19
N ASP A 180 -0.17 2.76 -0.58
CA ASP A 180 1.22 2.99 -0.98
C ASP A 180 2.20 2.63 0.16
N ALA A 181 1.88 2.99 1.41
CA ALA A 181 2.72 2.62 2.55
C ALA A 181 2.80 1.10 2.74
N PHE A 182 1.72 0.39 2.42
CA PHE A 182 1.70 -1.06 2.41
C PHE A 182 2.65 -1.64 1.33
N GLU A 183 2.54 -1.15 0.09
CA GLU A 183 3.32 -1.62 -1.05
C GLU A 183 4.81 -1.28 -0.95
N TYR A 184 5.15 -0.04 -0.56
CA TYR A 184 6.55 0.40 -0.41
C TYR A 184 7.30 -0.36 0.68
N ARG A 185 6.59 -0.91 1.67
CA ARG A 185 7.17 -1.75 2.72
C ARG A 185 7.26 -3.22 2.31
N GLY A 186 6.85 -3.56 1.09
CA GLY A 186 6.96 -4.90 0.51
C GLY A 186 5.93 -5.88 1.07
N TYR A 187 4.87 -5.39 1.71
CA TYR A 187 3.81 -6.25 2.20
C TYR A 187 2.94 -6.74 1.04
N ARG A 188 2.32 -7.91 1.22
CA ARG A 188 1.47 -8.52 0.21
C ARG A 188 0.10 -8.84 0.80
N TRP A 189 -0.94 -8.61 0.02
CA TRP A 189 -2.33 -8.82 0.45
C TRP A 189 -2.63 -10.24 0.93
N GLN A 190 -2.00 -11.23 0.31
CA GLN A 190 -2.07 -12.63 0.70
C GLN A 190 -1.52 -12.94 2.10
N ASP A 191 -0.71 -12.05 2.67
CA ASP A 191 -0.14 -12.18 4.01
C ASP A 191 -1.02 -11.48 5.05
N VAL A 192 -2.08 -10.76 4.63
CA VAL A 192 -3.01 -10.07 5.52
C VAL A 192 -4.07 -11.04 6.02
N HIS A 193 -4.10 -11.24 7.34
CA HIS A 193 -5.08 -12.10 8.00
C HIS A 193 -6.29 -11.31 8.48
N SER A 194 -7.49 -11.74 8.11
CA SER A 194 -8.72 -11.19 8.69
C SER A 194 -8.92 -11.75 10.09
N VAL A 195 -9.13 -10.87 11.07
CA VAL A 195 -9.41 -11.21 12.47
C VAL A 195 -10.80 -10.73 12.88
N GLU A 196 -11.30 -11.24 14.00
CA GLU A 196 -12.59 -10.83 14.57
C GLU A 196 -12.57 -9.35 15.00
N PRO A 197 -13.68 -8.60 14.86
CA PRO A 197 -13.80 -7.26 15.40
C PRO A 197 -13.42 -7.19 16.89
N GLY A 198 -12.63 -6.18 17.28
CA GLY A 198 -12.15 -6.02 18.65
C GLY A 198 -10.98 -6.92 19.04
N PHE A 199 -10.42 -7.68 18.10
CA PHE A 199 -9.17 -8.42 18.31
C PHE A 199 -8.02 -7.48 18.69
N LEU A 200 -7.90 -6.34 18.01
CA LEU A 200 -6.80 -5.38 18.22
C LEU A 200 -6.88 -4.70 19.59
N ALA A 201 -8.08 -4.60 20.18
CA ALA A 201 -8.29 -3.98 21.50
C ALA A 201 -7.56 -4.71 22.66
N LYS A 202 -7.07 -5.93 22.40
CA LYS A 202 -6.30 -6.74 23.37
C LYS A 202 -4.81 -6.43 23.35
N PHE A 203 -4.36 -5.60 22.41
CA PHE A 203 -2.95 -5.29 22.18
C PHE A 203 -2.70 -3.80 22.27
N GLU A 204 -1.45 -3.44 22.54
CA GLU A 204 -1.01 -2.06 22.43
C GLU A 204 -0.89 -1.65 20.95
N LEU A 205 -1.43 -0.48 20.64
CA LEU A 205 -1.26 0.14 19.33
C LEU A 205 -0.04 1.05 19.37
N GLY A 206 0.90 0.80 18.47
CA GLY A 206 2.09 1.62 18.29
C GLY A 206 1.86 2.80 17.35
N ALA A 207 2.91 3.59 17.12
CA ALA A 207 2.88 4.68 16.16
C ALA A 207 2.52 4.18 14.76
N ALA A 208 1.69 4.95 14.04
CA ALA A 208 1.32 4.62 12.67
C ALA A 208 2.53 4.69 11.73
N ILE A 209 2.56 3.77 10.78
CA ILE A 209 3.57 3.69 9.73
C ILE A 209 3.06 4.49 8.55
N HIS A 210 3.75 5.58 8.27
CA HIS A 210 3.48 6.47 7.16
C HIS A 210 4.54 6.33 6.08
N VAL A 211 4.18 6.66 4.85
CA VAL A 211 5.14 6.99 3.80
C VAL A 211 5.13 8.48 3.57
N LEU A 212 6.33 9.05 3.48
CA LEU A 212 6.53 10.47 3.20
C LEU A 212 6.95 10.60 1.75
N LEU A 213 6.38 11.56 1.04
CA LEU A 213 6.62 11.78 -0.37
C LEU A 213 7.25 13.15 -0.57
N LYS A 214 8.21 13.20 -1.49
CA LYS A 214 8.86 14.43 -1.95
C LYS A 214 9.13 14.29 -3.45
N CYS A 215 9.06 15.38 -4.19
CA CYS A 215 9.50 15.42 -5.58
C CYS A 215 10.70 16.34 -5.74
N SER A 216 11.53 16.13 -6.77
CA SER A 216 12.79 16.86 -6.95
C SER A 216 12.60 18.35 -7.19
N ALA A 217 11.50 18.76 -7.84
CA ALA A 217 11.20 20.16 -8.12
C ALA A 217 10.55 20.92 -6.94
N SER A 218 10.30 20.26 -5.79
CA SER A 218 9.63 20.88 -4.65
C SER A 218 10.39 20.67 -3.34
N PRO A 219 10.53 21.71 -2.50
CA PRO A 219 11.11 21.55 -1.18
C PRO A 219 10.15 20.85 -0.19
N HIS A 220 8.85 20.82 -0.48
CA HIS A 220 7.81 20.36 0.45
C HIS A 220 7.81 18.83 0.64
N ILE A 221 7.47 18.40 1.85
CA ILE A 221 7.33 16.99 2.24
C ILE A 221 5.85 16.73 2.53
N TYR A 222 5.36 15.60 2.05
CA TYR A 222 3.97 15.22 2.16
C TYR A 222 3.87 13.89 2.91
N ARG A 223 2.99 13.81 3.90
CA ARG A 223 2.61 12.53 4.51
C ARG A 223 1.44 11.95 3.75
N LEU A 224 1.52 10.67 3.40
CA LEU A 224 0.40 9.98 2.80
C LEU A 224 -0.42 9.25 3.89
N GLU A 225 -1.69 9.59 3.99
CA GLU A 225 -2.59 9.08 5.01
C GLU A 225 -4.00 9.00 4.44
N ASN A 226 -4.65 7.83 4.56
CA ASN A 226 -5.97 7.55 3.99
C ASN A 226 -6.06 7.93 2.49
N ASP A 227 -5.01 7.58 1.74
CA ASP A 227 -4.84 7.88 0.31
C ASP A 227 -4.91 9.37 -0.06
N ARG A 228 -4.64 10.26 0.91
CA ARG A 228 -4.52 11.71 0.72
C ARG A 228 -3.13 12.19 1.09
N LYS A 229 -2.57 13.08 0.26
CA LYS A 229 -1.32 13.75 0.58
C LYS A 229 -1.60 14.91 1.52
N ARG A 230 -0.92 14.92 2.66
CA ARG A 230 -1.00 15.95 3.70
C ARG A 230 0.32 16.68 3.77
N TRP A 231 0.31 17.98 3.56
CA TRP A 231 1.54 18.77 3.59
C TRP A 231 2.07 18.95 5.01
N ILE A 232 3.32 18.55 5.25
CA ILE A 232 4.04 18.88 6.48
C ILE A 232 4.65 20.27 6.31
N VAL A 233 4.16 21.24 7.08
CA VAL A 233 4.41 22.67 6.80
C VAL A 233 5.86 23.08 7.04
N ASP A 234 6.53 22.45 8.00
CA ASP A 234 7.90 22.79 8.37
C ASP A 234 8.65 21.60 8.99
N LEU A 235 9.98 21.75 9.09
CA LEU A 235 10.88 20.72 9.59
C LEU A 235 10.76 20.46 11.11
N PRO A 236 10.46 21.46 11.96
CA PRO A 236 10.08 21.22 13.35
C PRO A 236 8.87 20.30 13.48
N THR A 237 7.83 20.52 12.67
CA THR A 237 6.64 19.67 12.65
C THR A 237 6.97 18.26 12.20
N PHE A 238 7.78 18.11 11.15
CA PHE A 238 8.27 16.81 10.69
C PHE A 238 8.92 16.02 11.85
N SER A 239 9.80 16.66 12.62
CA SER A 239 10.50 16.01 13.74
C SER A 239 9.56 15.73 14.92
N ALA A 240 8.61 16.63 15.19
CA ALA A 240 7.63 16.49 16.28
C ALA A 240 6.65 15.33 16.04
N GLU A 241 6.28 15.08 14.79
CA GLU A 241 5.46 13.93 14.38
C GLU A 241 6.26 12.60 14.40
N GLY A 242 7.54 12.62 14.79
CA GLY A 242 8.40 11.44 14.88
C GLY A 242 8.85 10.90 13.53
N HIS A 243 8.76 11.71 12.47
CA HIS A 243 9.19 11.31 11.14
C HIS A 243 10.71 11.28 11.02
N VAL A 244 11.21 10.33 10.22
CA VAL A 244 12.62 10.19 9.88
C VAL A 244 12.81 10.32 8.37
N TRP A 245 13.96 10.85 7.95
CA TRP A 245 14.24 11.10 6.53
C TRP A 245 14.33 9.82 5.69
N GLU A 246 14.63 8.69 6.31
CA GLU A 246 14.70 7.36 5.69
C GLU A 246 13.34 6.90 5.13
N ASP A 247 12.24 7.43 5.69
CA ASP A 247 10.87 7.18 5.25
C ASP A 247 10.43 8.12 4.11
N VAL A 248 11.25 9.12 3.76
CA VAL A 248 10.98 10.02 2.63
C VAL A 248 11.34 9.34 1.32
N LYS A 249 10.33 9.14 0.48
CA LYS A 249 10.44 8.62 -0.87
C LYS A 249 10.41 9.76 -1.88
N MET A 250 11.39 9.72 -2.78
CA MET A 250 11.42 10.57 -3.96
C MET A 250 10.50 9.99 -5.02
N VAL A 251 9.51 10.76 -5.43
CA VAL A 251 8.52 10.41 -6.47
C VAL A 251 8.52 11.48 -7.57
N SER A 252 7.91 11.16 -8.71
CA SER A 252 7.72 12.16 -9.77
C SER A 252 6.79 13.28 -9.31
N CYS A 253 7.02 14.49 -9.83
CA CYS A 253 6.14 15.63 -9.54
C CYS A 253 4.71 15.38 -10.02
N ASP A 254 4.53 14.65 -11.12
CA ASP A 254 3.22 14.33 -11.68
C ASP A 254 2.44 13.36 -10.80
N TYR A 255 3.10 12.34 -10.26
CA TYR A 255 2.49 11.44 -9.28
C TYR A 255 2.00 12.21 -8.07
N LEU A 256 2.88 13.04 -7.49
CA LEU A 256 2.57 13.83 -6.31
C LEU A 256 1.39 14.79 -6.55
N ARG A 257 1.29 15.38 -7.75
CA ARG A 257 0.18 16.27 -8.14
C ARG A 257 -1.13 15.51 -8.34
N GLY A 258 -1.07 14.27 -8.80
CA GLY A 258 -2.25 13.43 -9.03
C GLY A 258 -2.91 12.91 -7.75
N LEU A 259 -2.19 12.85 -6.63
CA LEU A 259 -2.75 12.43 -5.36
C LEU A 259 -3.74 13.46 -4.79
N PRO A 260 -4.88 13.06 -4.20
CA PRO A 260 -5.81 13.98 -3.57
C PRO A 260 -5.16 14.74 -2.40
N ASP A 261 -5.47 16.03 -2.28
CA ASP A 261 -5.06 16.82 -1.11
C ASP A 261 -5.87 16.47 0.15
N GLY A 262 -5.18 16.46 1.27
CA GLY A 262 -5.75 16.48 2.61
C GLY A 262 -5.27 17.70 3.39
N ASP A 263 -5.74 17.83 4.64
CA ASP A 263 -5.33 18.93 5.50
C ASP A 263 -3.82 18.92 5.77
N SER A 264 -3.24 20.10 5.96
CA SER A 264 -1.86 20.27 6.40
C SER A 264 -1.60 19.62 7.76
N ILE A 265 -0.31 19.46 8.08
CA ILE A 265 0.19 19.02 9.38
C ILE A 265 1.11 20.13 9.89
N PRO A 266 0.74 20.86 10.97
CA PRO A 266 -0.55 20.80 11.69
C PRO A 266 -1.73 21.33 10.86
N PRO A 267 -2.99 21.03 11.22
CA PRO A 267 -4.18 21.41 10.45
C PRO A 267 -4.38 22.94 10.39
N GLY A 268 -5.12 23.41 9.39
CA GLY A 268 -5.51 24.81 9.24
C GLY A 268 -4.47 25.74 8.61
N ARG A 269 -3.40 25.20 8.00
CA ARG A 269 -2.37 25.97 7.29
C ARG A 269 -2.59 26.05 5.77
N GLY A 270 -3.65 25.42 5.26
CA GLY A 270 -4.05 25.45 3.84
C GLY A 270 -3.33 24.42 2.96
N ALA A 271 -3.64 24.46 1.66
CA ALA A 271 -2.97 23.61 0.66
C ALA A 271 -1.53 24.09 0.45
N PRO A 272 -0.59 23.17 0.17
CA PRO A 272 0.79 23.53 -0.13
C PRO A 272 0.86 24.45 -1.35
N PRO A 273 1.81 25.40 -1.38
CA PRO A 273 2.04 26.16 -2.59
C PRO A 273 2.45 25.19 -3.71
N PRO A 274 1.87 25.33 -4.92
CA PRO A 274 2.14 24.40 -6.01
C PRO A 274 3.65 24.35 -6.32
N PRO A 275 4.19 23.18 -6.71
CA PRO A 275 5.57 23.10 -7.17
C PRO A 275 5.74 24.05 -8.37
N LEU A 276 6.81 24.84 -8.34
CA LEU A 276 7.15 25.75 -9.43
C LEU A 276 7.36 24.95 -10.72
N PRO A 277 6.99 25.53 -11.89
CA PRO A 277 7.15 24.88 -13.19
C PRO A 277 8.60 24.59 -13.55
#